data_AF-A0A961RZH2-F1
#
_entry.id   AF-A0A961RZH2-F1
#
_cell.length_a   1.000
_cell.length_b   1.000
_cell.length_c   1.000
_cell.angle_alpha   90.00
_cell.angle_beta   90.00
_cell.angle_gamma   90.00
#
_symmetry.space_group_name_H-M   'P 1'
#
loop_
_entity.id
_entity.type
_entity.pdbx_description
1 polymer ?
#
loop_
_entity_poly.entity_id
_entity_poly.type
_entity_poly.pdbx_seq_one_letter_code
_entity_poly.pdbx_strand_id
1 'polypeptide(L)'
;MRSLLMFSLICLTPTVATAAAANCAAEIGGLLNGGAWDPFVQENRRETTVLRHADGTETPISDVLWDGPYKSINCTPYGCFMAIGNASWTGSSFEGPWTRSNYTGTVEPEEFVRATRDRLAASIAEPECPGATELDGEQALLYRFFSKPEPNEYGSWWGGRFSVWLTQDAKRLMRIEVADGIASWAPEPSKDLQVTTVVYDDTIRIEEPK
;
A
#
# COMPACT_ATOMS: atom_id res chain seq x y z
N MET A 1 33.25 -10.65 -61.83
CA MET A 1 33.13 -10.57 -60.36
C MET A 1 31.93 -9.69 -60.02
N ARG A 2 30.83 -10.27 -59.55
CA ARG A 2 29.65 -9.55 -59.05
C ARG A 2 29.39 -10.06 -57.63
N SER A 3 29.77 -9.27 -56.63
CA SER A 3 29.48 -9.55 -55.22
C SER A 3 28.01 -9.28 -54.95
N LEU A 4 27.27 -10.29 -54.50
CA LEU A 4 25.96 -10.12 -53.87
C LEU A 4 26.18 -9.69 -52.41
N LEU A 5 25.72 -8.48 -52.06
CA LEU A 5 25.50 -8.06 -50.69
C LEU A 5 24.15 -8.61 -50.22
N MET A 6 24.19 -9.53 -49.26
CA MET A 6 23.02 -10.10 -48.60
C MET A 6 22.66 -9.21 -47.41
N PHE A 7 21.64 -8.37 -47.57
CA PHE A 7 21.05 -7.59 -46.48
C PHE A 7 20.24 -8.53 -45.58
N SER A 8 20.77 -8.86 -44.40
CA SER A 8 20.00 -9.53 -43.34
C SER A 8 19.13 -8.50 -42.64
N LEU A 9 17.83 -8.53 -42.90
CA LEU A 9 16.82 -7.73 -42.22
C LEU A 9 16.59 -8.35 -40.83
N ILE A 10 17.14 -7.74 -39.79
CA ILE A 10 16.79 -8.05 -38.40
C ILE A 10 15.39 -7.47 -38.16
N CYS A 11 14.36 -8.32 -38.15
CA CYS A 11 13.03 -7.94 -37.68
C CYS A 11 13.09 -7.70 -36.16
N LEU A 12 13.24 -6.43 -35.76
CA LEU A 12 12.82 -6.00 -34.42
C LEU A 12 11.30 -6.15 -34.36
N THR A 13 10.82 -7.13 -33.58
CA THR A 13 9.42 -7.19 -33.19
C THR A 13 9.21 -6.20 -32.04
N PRO A 14 8.42 -5.12 -32.24
CA PRO A 14 8.05 -4.28 -31.13
C PRO A 14 7.16 -5.11 -30.18
N THR A 15 7.57 -5.24 -28.93
CA THR A 15 6.73 -5.75 -27.84
C THR A 15 5.57 -4.79 -27.65
N VAL A 16 4.46 -5.07 -28.34
CA VAL A 16 3.19 -4.37 -28.12
C VAL A 16 2.67 -4.81 -26.76
N ALA A 17 2.81 -3.96 -25.75
CA ALA A 17 2.06 -4.13 -24.51
C ALA A 17 0.57 -4.23 -24.88
N THR A 18 -0.06 -5.36 -24.55
CA THR A 18 -1.46 -5.62 -24.91
C THR A 18 -2.36 -4.57 -24.25
N ALA A 19 -3.30 -3.98 -24.99
CA ALA A 19 -4.21 -2.94 -24.51
C ALA A 19 -4.91 -3.29 -23.17
N ALA A 20 -5.15 -4.58 -22.89
CA ALA A 20 -5.70 -5.05 -21.62
C ALA A 20 -4.80 -4.74 -20.40
N ALA A 21 -3.47 -4.87 -20.53
CA ALA A 21 -2.53 -4.58 -19.46
C ALA A 21 -2.41 -3.07 -19.20
N ALA A 22 -2.45 -2.25 -20.27
CA ALA A 22 -2.46 -0.79 -20.15
C ALA A 22 -3.73 -0.28 -19.47
N ASN A 23 -4.88 -0.87 -19.77
CA ASN A 23 -6.14 -0.56 -19.09
C ASN A 23 -6.08 -0.95 -17.61
N CYS A 24 -5.55 -2.13 -17.30
CA CYS A 24 -5.44 -2.57 -15.90
C CYS A 24 -4.49 -1.69 -15.07
N ALA A 25 -3.33 -1.29 -15.62
CA ALA A 25 -2.45 -0.33 -14.95
C ALA A 25 -3.17 0.99 -14.63
N ALA A 26 -3.99 1.48 -15.58
CA ALA A 26 -4.77 2.69 -15.38
C ALA A 26 -5.87 2.52 -14.33
N GLU A 27 -6.54 1.36 -14.29
CA GLU A 27 -7.51 1.04 -13.24
C GLU A 27 -6.87 1.04 -11.85
N ILE A 28 -5.73 0.34 -11.69
CA ILE A 28 -4.99 0.30 -10.42
C ILE A 28 -4.48 1.70 -10.04
N GLY A 29 -3.97 2.47 -11.00
CA GLY A 29 -3.58 3.87 -10.78
C GLY A 29 -4.77 4.74 -10.34
N GLY A 30 -5.95 4.49 -10.88
CA GLY A 30 -7.21 5.14 -10.49
C GLY A 30 -7.62 4.83 -9.05
N LEU A 31 -7.29 3.64 -8.53
CA LEU A 31 -7.54 3.32 -7.11
C LEU A 31 -6.77 4.27 -6.18
N LEU A 32 -5.55 4.62 -6.54
CA LEU A 32 -4.68 5.49 -5.73
C LEU A 32 -4.99 6.97 -5.95
N ASN A 33 -5.51 7.37 -7.12
CA ASN A 33 -5.75 8.77 -7.48
C ASN A 33 -7.26 9.08 -7.56
N GLY A 34 -7.87 9.35 -6.41
CA GLY A 34 -9.28 9.62 -6.24
C GLY A 34 -10.18 8.38 -6.06
N GLY A 35 -9.61 7.17 -6.10
CA GLY A 35 -10.34 5.91 -5.89
C GLY A 35 -10.27 5.38 -4.47
N ALA A 36 -10.72 4.14 -4.27
CA ALA A 36 -10.89 3.51 -2.94
C ALA A 36 -9.60 3.42 -2.10
N TRP A 37 -8.43 3.54 -2.71
CA TRP A 37 -7.14 3.50 -2.03
C TRP A 37 -6.45 4.87 -1.92
N ASP A 38 -7.09 5.95 -2.38
CA ASP A 38 -6.56 7.30 -2.18
C ASP A 38 -6.71 7.72 -0.71
N PRO A 39 -5.62 7.99 0.02
CA PRO A 39 -5.70 8.43 1.42
C PRO A 39 -6.58 9.67 1.65
N PHE A 40 -6.77 10.51 0.63
CA PHE A 40 -7.55 11.76 0.74
C PHE A 40 -9.06 11.57 0.56
N VAL A 41 -9.51 10.41 0.09
CA VAL A 41 -10.95 10.11 -0.08
C VAL A 41 -11.43 9.01 0.86
N GLN A 42 -10.51 8.23 1.43
CA GLN A 42 -10.86 7.16 2.34
C GLN A 42 -11.52 7.69 3.61
N GLU A 43 -12.61 7.03 3.98
CA GLU A 43 -13.31 7.24 5.24
C GLU A 43 -12.44 6.80 6.44
N ASN A 44 -12.84 7.23 7.64
CA ASN A 44 -12.20 6.80 8.87
C ASN A 44 -12.31 5.28 9.03
N ARG A 45 -11.22 4.66 9.47
CA ARG A 45 -11.07 3.21 9.43
C ARG A 45 -10.04 2.70 10.42
N ARG A 46 -10.16 1.42 10.73
CA ARG A 46 -9.16 0.61 11.41
C ARG A 46 -8.52 -0.34 10.41
N GLU A 47 -7.20 -0.44 10.45
CA GLU A 47 -6.41 -1.38 9.67
C GLU A 47 -5.68 -2.32 10.62
N THR A 48 -5.94 -3.62 10.52
CA THR A 48 -5.25 -4.64 11.31
C THR A 48 -4.34 -5.45 10.40
N THR A 49 -3.08 -5.60 10.78
CA THR A 49 -2.09 -6.30 9.97
C THR A 49 -1.49 -7.46 10.75
N VAL A 50 -1.52 -8.64 10.13
CA VAL A 50 -0.81 -9.83 10.59
C VAL A 50 0.21 -10.28 9.55
N LEU A 51 1.28 -10.92 10.02
CA LEU A 51 2.13 -11.76 9.19
C LEU A 51 1.62 -13.19 9.30
N ARG A 52 1.24 -13.79 8.17
CA ARG A 52 0.96 -15.21 8.06
C ARG A 52 2.22 -15.92 7.59
N HIS A 53 2.74 -16.79 8.44
CA HIS A 53 3.95 -17.55 8.19
C HIS A 53 3.67 -18.78 7.33
N ALA A 54 4.73 -19.35 6.74
CA ALA A 54 4.62 -20.55 5.91
C ALA A 54 4.11 -21.79 6.66
N ASP A 55 4.24 -21.82 7.98
CA ASP A 55 3.72 -22.90 8.85
C ASP A 55 2.24 -22.70 9.25
N GLY A 56 1.61 -21.62 8.76
CA GLY A 56 0.23 -21.26 9.04
C GLY A 56 0.02 -20.48 10.34
N THR A 57 1.07 -20.22 11.12
CA THR A 57 0.96 -19.34 12.29
C THR A 57 0.81 -17.87 11.87
N GLU A 58 0.15 -17.08 12.72
CA GLU A 58 -0.04 -15.65 12.49
C GLU A 58 0.57 -14.83 13.63
N THR A 59 1.32 -13.79 13.25
CA THR A 59 1.89 -12.82 14.18
C THR A 59 1.27 -11.45 13.93
N PRO A 60 0.58 -10.83 14.91
CA PRO A 60 0.12 -9.46 14.76
C PRO A 60 1.30 -8.50 14.72
N ILE A 61 1.33 -7.61 13.73
CA ILE A 61 2.43 -6.64 13.56
C ILE A 61 1.97 -5.18 13.67
N SER A 62 0.72 -4.87 13.34
CA SER A 62 0.19 -3.52 13.52
C SER A 62 -1.34 -3.50 13.65
N ASP A 63 -1.83 -2.49 14.36
CA ASP A 63 -3.24 -2.15 14.48
C ASP A 63 -3.35 -0.63 14.44
N VAL A 64 -3.98 -0.10 13.39
CA VAL A 64 -3.94 1.32 13.07
C VAL A 64 -5.35 1.91 13.03
N LEU A 65 -5.58 2.98 13.78
CA LEU A 65 -6.75 3.84 13.61
C LEU A 65 -6.38 5.01 12.72
N TRP A 66 -7.25 5.34 11.77
CA TRP A 66 -7.13 6.49 10.87
C TRP A 66 -8.31 7.46 11.06
N ASP A 67 -8.00 8.73 11.31
CA ASP A 67 -8.94 9.85 11.34
C ASP A 67 -8.55 10.86 10.24
N GLY A 68 -9.04 10.60 9.03
CA GLY A 68 -8.60 11.27 7.81
C GLY A 68 -7.14 10.97 7.41
N PRO A 69 -6.55 11.76 6.49
CA PRO A 69 -5.23 11.46 5.91
C PRO A 69 -4.04 11.83 6.81
N TYR A 70 -4.26 12.62 7.86
CA TYR A 70 -3.16 13.24 8.63
C TYR A 70 -3.14 12.83 10.10
N LYS A 71 -4.04 11.96 10.53
CA LYS A 71 -4.08 11.49 11.90
C LYS A 71 -4.16 9.98 11.95
N SER A 72 -3.29 9.40 12.75
CA SER A 72 -3.31 7.98 13.01
C SER A 72 -2.81 7.64 14.41
N ILE A 73 -3.26 6.49 14.90
CA ILE A 73 -2.64 5.79 16.02
C ILE A 73 -2.28 4.41 15.52
N ASN A 74 -0.99 4.07 15.48
CA ASN A 74 -0.49 2.76 15.11
C ASN A 74 0.05 2.05 16.36
N CYS A 75 -0.58 0.96 16.76
CA CYS A 75 -0.13 0.09 17.83
C CYS A 75 0.52 -1.17 17.28
N THR A 76 1.65 -1.52 17.87
CA THR A 76 2.39 -2.78 17.63
C THR A 76 2.48 -3.54 18.96
N PRO A 77 2.97 -4.80 18.97
CA PRO A 77 3.25 -5.51 20.22
C PRO A 77 4.19 -4.77 21.19
N TYR A 78 4.93 -3.77 20.71
CA TYR A 78 5.93 -3.02 21.49
C TYR A 78 5.44 -1.66 21.98
N GLY A 79 4.21 -1.28 21.65
CA GLY A 79 3.63 0.01 22.03
C GLY A 79 2.99 0.73 20.84
N CYS A 80 2.51 1.94 21.10
CA CYS A 80 1.72 2.72 20.17
C CYS A 80 2.40 4.05 19.82
N PHE A 81 2.20 4.47 18.58
CA PHE A 81 2.65 5.73 18.02
C PHE A 81 1.45 6.48 17.46
N MET A 82 1.23 7.71 17.92
CA MET A 82 0.21 8.61 17.41
C MET A 82 0.86 9.69 16.56
N ALA A 83 0.30 9.97 15.39
CA ALA A 83 0.65 11.10 14.55
C ALA A 83 -0.57 12.00 14.35
N ILE A 84 -0.37 13.32 14.50
CA ILE A 84 -1.37 14.35 14.16
C ILE A 84 -0.63 15.45 13.41
N GLY A 85 -0.81 15.49 12.09
CA GLY A 85 -0.02 16.38 11.22
C GLY A 85 1.48 16.09 11.37
N ASN A 86 2.24 17.10 11.81
CA ASN A 86 3.69 17.01 12.02
C ASN A 86 4.11 16.65 13.44
N ALA A 87 3.17 16.54 14.37
CA ALA A 87 3.46 16.18 15.75
C ALA A 87 3.24 14.66 15.95
N SER A 88 4.01 14.10 16.89
CA SER A 88 3.89 12.70 17.25
C SER A 88 3.97 12.47 18.76
N TRP A 89 3.36 11.36 19.19
CA TRP A 89 3.34 10.91 20.59
C TRP A 89 3.59 9.40 20.63
N THR A 90 4.12 8.94 21.76
CA THR A 90 4.24 7.51 22.08
C THR A 90 3.43 7.16 23.31
N GLY A 91 2.89 5.95 23.34
CA GLY A 91 2.06 5.45 24.44
C GLY A 91 2.06 3.93 24.48
N SER A 92 1.48 3.35 25.53
CA SER A 92 1.40 1.89 25.71
C SER A 92 0.14 1.27 25.11
N SER A 93 -0.87 2.08 24.77
CA SER A 93 -2.18 1.64 24.27
C SER A 93 -2.83 2.71 23.40
N PHE A 94 -3.97 2.41 22.78
CA PHE A 94 -4.76 3.39 22.03
C PHE A 94 -5.28 4.53 22.91
N GLU A 95 -5.43 4.29 24.21
CA GLU A 95 -5.93 5.25 25.18
C GLU A 95 -4.81 6.09 25.81
N GLY A 96 -3.54 5.77 25.50
CA GLY A 96 -2.37 6.39 26.12
C GLY A 96 -1.90 5.67 27.40
N PRO A 97 -1.32 6.39 28.39
CA PRO A 97 -1.04 7.82 28.36
C PRO A 97 -0.07 8.19 27.22
N TRP A 98 -0.23 9.39 26.67
CA TRP A 98 0.55 9.86 25.52
C TRP A 98 1.69 10.78 25.96
N THR A 99 2.89 10.47 25.50
CA THR A 99 4.09 11.30 25.70
C THR A 99 4.48 11.92 24.38
N ARG A 100 4.52 13.26 24.31
CA ARG A 100 4.90 13.97 23.09
C ARG A 100 6.37 13.68 22.73
N SER A 101 6.60 13.35 21.46
CA SER A 101 7.96 13.26 20.91
C SER A 101 8.60 14.64 20.79
N ASN A 102 9.92 14.72 20.99
CA ASN A 102 10.67 15.93 20.70
C ASN A 102 10.87 16.18 19.20
N TYR A 103 10.54 15.19 18.37
CA TYR A 103 10.57 15.31 16.92
C TYR A 103 9.26 15.92 16.40
N THR A 104 9.39 17.01 15.65
CA THR A 104 8.34 17.56 14.80
C THR A 104 8.79 17.36 13.36
N GLY A 105 7.94 16.71 12.56
CA GLY A 105 8.19 16.56 11.12
C GLY A 105 8.40 17.92 10.46
N THR A 106 9.38 18.00 9.56
CA THR A 106 9.71 19.23 8.83
C THR A 106 9.05 19.31 7.45
N VAL A 107 8.53 18.18 6.97
CA VAL A 107 7.80 18.09 5.70
C VAL A 107 6.33 18.40 5.96
N GLU A 108 5.67 19.08 5.03
CA GLU A 108 4.22 19.30 5.14
C GLU A 108 3.47 17.95 5.05
N PRO A 109 2.54 17.64 5.97
CA PRO A 109 1.89 16.32 6.03
C PRO A 109 1.23 15.92 4.72
N GLU A 110 0.58 16.87 4.05
CA GLU A 110 -0.08 16.64 2.76
C GLU A 110 0.91 16.25 1.67
N GLU A 111 2.04 16.96 1.59
CA GLU A 111 3.10 16.66 0.63
C GLU A 111 3.65 15.26 0.85
N PHE A 112 3.91 14.89 2.12
CA PHE A 112 4.41 13.57 2.47
C PHE A 112 3.44 12.45 2.05
N VAL A 113 2.13 12.61 2.34
CA VAL A 113 1.10 11.62 1.99
C VAL A 113 0.94 11.52 0.48
N ARG A 114 0.87 12.65 -0.25
CA ARG A 114 0.80 12.66 -1.72
C ARG A 114 2.01 11.99 -2.34
N ALA A 115 3.22 12.35 -1.90
CA ALA A 115 4.45 11.76 -2.42
C ALA A 115 4.53 10.25 -2.15
N THR A 116 4.03 9.77 -1.01
CA THR A 116 3.99 8.33 -0.70
C THR A 116 3.06 7.58 -1.65
N ARG A 117 1.83 8.08 -1.84
CA ARG A 117 0.88 7.55 -2.83
C ARG A 117 1.47 7.58 -4.24
N ASP A 118 2.06 8.70 -4.65
CA ASP A 118 2.57 8.88 -6.02
C ASP A 118 3.74 7.94 -6.31
N ARG A 119 4.63 7.70 -5.34
CA ARG A 119 5.71 6.70 -5.46
C ARG A 119 5.16 5.29 -5.63
N LEU A 120 4.12 4.92 -4.86
CA LEU A 120 3.45 3.62 -5.03
C LEU A 120 2.85 3.52 -6.44
N ALA A 121 2.06 4.50 -6.86
CA ALA A 121 1.42 4.52 -8.19
C ALA A 121 2.43 4.44 -9.35
N ALA A 122 3.55 5.18 -9.25
CA ALA A 122 4.59 5.19 -10.28
C ALA A 122 5.37 3.87 -10.38
N SER A 123 5.30 3.02 -9.35
CA SER A 123 6.06 1.77 -9.25
C SER A 123 5.26 0.51 -9.61
N ILE A 124 4.01 0.67 -10.03
CA ILE A 124 3.14 -0.45 -10.44
C ILE A 124 3.76 -1.16 -11.64
N ALA A 125 3.96 -2.47 -11.49
CA ALA A 125 4.45 -3.38 -12.51
C ALA A 125 3.61 -4.67 -12.52
N GLU A 126 3.61 -5.37 -13.65
CA GLU A 126 2.87 -6.64 -13.82
C GLU A 126 1.40 -6.56 -13.36
N PRO A 127 0.61 -5.58 -13.86
CA PRO A 127 -0.75 -5.38 -13.40
C PRO A 127 -1.67 -6.50 -13.89
N GLU A 128 -2.48 -7.04 -12.99
CA GLU A 128 -3.54 -8.00 -13.26
C GLU A 128 -4.85 -7.50 -12.63
N CYS A 129 -5.93 -7.54 -13.41
CA CYS A 129 -7.26 -7.15 -12.97
C CYS A 129 -8.21 -8.35 -13.11
N PRO A 130 -8.11 -9.37 -12.23
CA PRO A 130 -9.04 -10.51 -12.24
C PRO A 130 -10.51 -10.10 -12.19
N GLY A 131 -10.83 -8.96 -11.58
CA GLY A 131 -12.19 -8.45 -11.47
C GLY A 131 -12.94 -9.10 -10.31
N ALA A 132 -14.19 -9.50 -10.54
CA ALA A 132 -15.05 -10.05 -9.49
C ALA A 132 -14.49 -11.36 -8.89
N THR A 133 -14.52 -11.45 -7.57
CA THR A 133 -14.08 -12.59 -6.77
C THR A 133 -14.90 -12.70 -5.48
N GLU A 134 -14.59 -13.68 -4.64
CA GLU A 134 -15.15 -13.81 -3.29
C GLU A 134 -14.01 -13.68 -2.26
N LEU A 135 -14.25 -12.90 -1.21
CA LEU A 135 -13.36 -12.74 -0.06
C LEU A 135 -14.16 -13.00 1.21
N ASP A 136 -13.79 -14.03 1.98
CA ASP A 136 -14.45 -14.40 3.24
C ASP A 136 -15.98 -14.54 3.14
N GLY A 137 -16.49 -15.01 1.99
CA GLY A 137 -17.93 -15.17 1.71
C GLY A 137 -18.63 -13.92 1.15
N GLU A 138 -17.91 -12.81 0.96
CA GLU A 138 -18.44 -11.57 0.39
C GLU A 138 -17.93 -11.34 -1.04
N GLN A 139 -18.79 -10.78 -1.90
CA GLN A 139 -18.40 -10.42 -3.27
C GLN A 139 -17.46 -9.21 -3.26
N ALA A 140 -16.33 -9.34 -3.96
CA ALA A 140 -15.28 -8.34 -3.99
C ALA A 140 -14.71 -8.14 -5.40
N LEU A 141 -13.99 -7.05 -5.61
CA LEU A 141 -13.14 -6.83 -6.79
C LEU A 141 -11.69 -7.03 -6.40
N LEU A 142 -10.93 -7.78 -7.19
CA LEU A 142 -9.53 -8.06 -6.96
C LEU A 142 -8.64 -7.43 -8.03
N TYR A 143 -7.60 -6.76 -7.55
CA TYR A 143 -6.48 -6.23 -8.33
C TYR A 143 -5.17 -6.82 -7.81
N ARG A 144 -4.25 -7.14 -8.71
CA ARG A 144 -2.90 -7.59 -8.35
C ARG A 144 -1.85 -6.83 -9.13
N PHE A 145 -0.71 -6.61 -8.50
CA PHE A 145 0.44 -5.99 -9.15
C PHE A 145 1.69 -6.20 -8.30
N PHE A 146 2.87 -6.08 -8.92
CA PHE A 146 4.11 -5.90 -8.19
C PHE A 146 4.41 -4.41 -8.02
N SER A 147 4.97 -4.03 -6.89
CA SER A 147 5.48 -2.67 -6.69
C SER A 147 6.80 -2.69 -5.94
N LYS A 148 7.74 -1.87 -6.41
CA LYS A 148 8.97 -1.51 -5.72
C LYS A 148 9.24 -0.02 -5.93
N PRO A 149 8.79 0.84 -5.01
CA PRO A 149 9.00 2.27 -5.11
C PRO A 149 10.48 2.64 -5.03
N GLU A 150 10.85 3.76 -5.66
CA GLU A 150 12.15 4.40 -5.43
C GLU A 150 12.29 4.80 -3.95
N PRO A 151 13.51 4.78 -3.38
CA PRO A 151 13.76 5.24 -2.03
C PRO A 151 13.26 6.66 -1.79
N ASN A 152 12.69 6.92 -0.61
CA ASN A 152 12.41 8.29 -0.16
C ASN A 152 13.71 9.04 0.19
N GLU A 153 13.60 10.30 0.64
CA GLU A 153 14.75 11.14 1.04
C GLU A 153 15.61 10.55 2.16
N TYR A 154 15.07 9.60 2.94
CA TYR A 154 15.77 8.87 3.99
C TYR A 154 16.34 7.52 3.51
N GLY A 155 16.25 7.21 2.22
CA GLY A 155 16.68 5.93 1.65
C GLY A 155 15.73 4.76 1.94
N SER A 156 14.53 5.03 2.47
CA SER A 156 13.55 4.01 2.84
C SER A 156 12.58 3.70 1.70
N TRP A 157 12.31 2.42 1.50
CA TRP A 157 11.28 1.91 0.58
C TRP A 157 10.80 0.55 1.05
N TRP A 158 9.58 0.19 0.64
CA TRP A 158 8.97 -1.12 0.85
C TRP A 158 8.09 -1.47 -0.34
N GLY A 159 8.01 -2.75 -0.69
CA GLY A 159 7.27 -3.24 -1.84
C GLY A 159 7.04 -4.74 -1.77
N GLY A 160 6.52 -5.30 -2.86
CA GLY A 160 6.17 -6.72 -2.96
C GLY A 160 5.09 -6.96 -4.00
N ARG A 161 4.51 -8.16 -3.99
CA ARG A 161 3.33 -8.53 -4.79
C ARG A 161 2.07 -8.24 -4.00
N PHE A 162 1.34 -7.22 -4.44
CA PHE A 162 0.08 -6.79 -3.87
C PHE A 162 -1.08 -7.59 -4.44
N SER A 163 -1.99 -8.00 -3.58
CA SER A 163 -3.37 -8.34 -3.92
C SER A 163 -4.28 -7.41 -3.12
N VAL A 164 -5.17 -6.70 -3.81
CA VAL A 164 -6.01 -5.65 -3.24
C VAL A 164 -7.47 -5.99 -3.54
N TRP A 165 -8.25 -6.15 -2.48
CA TRP A 165 -9.67 -6.42 -2.56
C TRP A 165 -10.46 -5.17 -2.20
N LEU A 166 -11.44 -4.85 -3.04
CA LEU A 166 -12.40 -3.79 -2.84
C LEU A 166 -13.82 -4.34 -2.72
N THR A 167 -14.72 -3.56 -2.16
CA THR A 167 -16.16 -3.79 -2.29
C THR A 167 -16.58 -3.88 -3.77
N GLN A 168 -17.65 -4.59 -4.07
CA GLN A 168 -18.12 -4.78 -5.45
C GLN A 168 -18.42 -3.45 -6.19
N ASP A 169 -18.75 -2.39 -5.47
CA ASP A 169 -18.96 -1.04 -6.03
C ASP A 169 -17.67 -0.23 -6.20
N ALA A 170 -16.51 -0.84 -5.93
CA ALA A 170 -15.17 -0.27 -6.02
C ALA A 170 -14.92 0.96 -5.14
N LYS A 171 -15.72 1.17 -4.08
CA LYS A 171 -15.62 2.39 -3.25
C LYS A 171 -14.75 2.23 -2.01
N ARG A 172 -14.57 1.00 -1.51
CA ARG A 172 -13.93 0.74 -0.22
C ARG A 172 -12.93 -0.40 -0.32
N LEU A 173 -11.81 -0.25 0.35
CA LEU A 173 -10.83 -1.32 0.56
C LEU A 173 -11.38 -2.32 1.58
N MET A 174 -11.21 -3.61 1.30
CA MET A 174 -11.55 -4.69 2.23
C MET A 174 -10.28 -5.32 2.81
N ARG A 175 -9.32 -5.64 1.94
CA ARG A 175 -8.07 -6.31 2.31
C ARG A 175 -6.95 -5.93 1.35
N ILE A 176 -5.75 -5.81 1.91
CA ILE A 176 -4.51 -5.73 1.15
C ILE A 176 -3.65 -6.89 1.63
N GLU A 177 -3.16 -7.70 0.70
CA GLU A 177 -2.16 -8.72 0.96
C GLU A 177 -0.88 -8.39 0.21
N VAL A 178 0.27 -8.58 0.87
CA VAL A 178 1.59 -8.41 0.26
C VAL A 178 2.40 -9.69 0.46
N ALA A 179 2.59 -10.40 -0.65
CA ALA A 179 3.50 -11.52 -0.77
C ALA A 179 4.86 -11.04 -1.29
N ASP A 180 5.90 -11.87 -1.15
CA ASP A 180 7.26 -11.55 -1.60
C ASP A 180 7.73 -10.17 -1.12
N GLY A 181 7.36 -9.83 0.13
CA GLY A 181 7.60 -8.52 0.71
C GLY A 181 9.09 -8.20 0.74
N ILE A 182 9.46 -7.02 0.26
CA ILE A 182 10.83 -6.52 0.20
C ILE A 182 10.90 -5.11 0.79
N ALA A 183 12.01 -4.78 1.43
CA ALA A 183 12.26 -3.46 2.01
C ALA A 183 13.72 -3.04 1.86
N SER A 184 14.01 -1.75 2.04
CA SER A 184 15.39 -1.24 1.99
C SER A 184 16.34 -1.90 2.98
N TRP A 185 15.84 -2.37 4.13
CA TRP A 185 16.59 -3.08 5.16
C TRP A 185 16.51 -4.62 5.06
N ALA A 186 15.64 -5.14 4.20
CA ALA A 186 15.45 -6.57 3.96
C ALA A 186 15.12 -6.78 2.48
N PRO A 187 16.12 -6.72 1.58
CA PRO A 187 15.88 -6.70 0.14
C PRO A 187 15.59 -8.09 -0.46
N GLU A 188 15.79 -9.16 0.31
CA GLU A 188 15.40 -10.52 -0.09
C GLU A 188 13.89 -10.71 0.13
N PRO A 189 13.18 -11.34 -0.84
CA PRO A 189 11.74 -11.59 -0.68
C PRO A 189 11.41 -12.40 0.57
N SER A 190 10.50 -11.87 1.38
CA SER A 190 9.94 -12.59 2.52
C SER A 190 9.12 -13.80 2.06
N LYS A 191 9.16 -14.88 2.86
CA LYS A 191 8.26 -16.03 2.71
C LYS A 191 6.91 -15.83 3.41
N ASP A 192 6.80 -14.79 4.23
CA ASP A 192 5.59 -14.46 4.96
C ASP A 192 4.63 -13.66 4.08
N LEU A 193 3.34 -13.85 4.31
CA LEU A 193 2.28 -13.05 3.71
C LEU A 193 1.84 -11.99 4.70
N GLN A 194 2.01 -10.71 4.35
CA GLN A 194 1.45 -9.62 5.14
C GLN A 194 -0.01 -9.43 4.74
N VAL A 195 -0.94 -9.54 5.70
CA VAL A 195 -2.38 -9.41 5.48
C VAL A 195 -2.89 -8.22 6.28
N THR A 196 -3.32 -7.16 5.61
CA THR A 196 -3.99 -5.99 6.20
C THR A 196 -5.48 -6.07 5.93
N THR A 197 -6.30 -6.15 6.97
CA THR A 197 -7.77 -6.09 6.88
C THR A 197 -8.25 -4.71 7.28
N VAL A 198 -9.19 -4.16 6.51
CA VAL A 198 -9.71 -2.79 6.67
C VAL A 198 -11.16 -2.83 7.14
N VAL A 199 -11.46 -2.10 8.22
CA VAL A 199 -12.81 -1.95 8.75
C VAL A 199 -13.11 -0.46 8.92
N TYR A 200 -14.14 0.03 8.24
CA TYR A 200 -14.54 1.44 8.32
C TYR A 200 -15.37 1.72 9.58
N ASP A 201 -15.06 2.83 10.24
CA ASP A 201 -15.72 3.28 11.47
C ASP A 201 -15.69 4.82 11.52
N ASP A 202 -16.85 5.42 11.29
CA ASP A 202 -17.04 6.87 11.25
C ASP A 202 -17.02 7.51 12.63
N THR A 203 -16.93 6.72 13.71
CA THR A 203 -16.86 7.19 15.09
C THR A 203 -15.41 7.42 15.56
N ILE A 204 -14.41 6.93 14.82
CA ILE A 204 -12.99 7.15 15.13
C ILE A 204 -12.70 8.65 15.12
N ARG A 205 -12.23 9.18 16.25
CA ARG A 205 -11.78 10.57 16.40
C ARG A 205 -10.43 10.56 17.12
N ILE A 206 -9.42 11.14 16.50
CA ILE A 206 -8.08 11.27 17.09
C ILE A 206 -7.88 12.74 17.46
N GLU A 207 -7.74 12.98 18.76
CA GLU A 207 -7.56 14.31 19.34
C GLU A 207 -6.14 14.45 19.89
N GLU A 208 -5.62 15.68 19.86
CA GLU A 208 -4.33 15.99 20.46
C GLU A 208 -4.39 15.76 21.99
N PRO A 209 -3.47 14.96 22.55
CA PRO A 209 -3.40 14.76 24.00
C PRO A 209 -3.13 16.08 24.74
N LYS A 210 -3.79 16.25 25.89
CA LYS A 210 -3.62 17.42 26.76
C LYS A 210 -2.34 17.40 27.58
#